data_AF-A0A6C0JGB4-F1
#
_entry.id   AF-A0A6C0JGB4-F1
#
_cell.length_a   1.000
_cell.length_b   1.000
_cell.length_c   1.000
_cell.angle_alpha   90.00
_cell.angle_beta   90.00
_cell.angle_gamma   90.00
#
_symmetry.space_group_name_H-M   'P 1'
#
loop_
_entity.id
_entity.type
_entity.pdbx_description
1 polymer ?
#
loop_
_entity_poly.entity_id
_entity_poly.type
_entity_poly.pdbx_seq_one_letter_code
_entity_poly.pdbx_strand_id
1 'polypeptide(L)'
;MNKNDILLTAINKFYDEDKNKTILLKILDKSSGISLRNLEWFITNYAKKNHTAYQTGDGKLFTVHCAYKSSLNGYSKQLFDPFCRSQKFAYTVPGTSHEIHTTLAQLNFIKWCIKNNIIDYINSHRDTLFSKQVT
;
A
#
# COMPACT_ATOMS: atom_id res chain seq x y z
N MET A 1 9.90 21.26 12.02
CA MET A 1 8.85 20.25 11.74
C MET A 1 9.53 18.96 11.35
N ASN A 2 9.26 17.83 12.01
CA ASN A 2 9.98 16.57 11.76
C ASN A 2 9.47 15.93 10.46
N LYS A 3 10.30 15.14 9.77
CA LYS A 3 9.94 14.44 8.51
C LYS A 3 8.71 13.56 8.68
N ASN A 4 8.55 12.95 9.86
CA ASN A 4 7.40 12.11 10.19
C ASN A 4 6.10 12.91 10.26
N ASP A 5 6.12 14.14 10.79
CA ASP A 5 4.92 15.00 10.91
C ASP A 5 4.44 15.46 9.53
N ILE A 6 5.38 15.83 8.66
CA ILE A 6 5.10 16.22 7.28
C ILE A 6 4.49 15.04 6.51
N LEU A 7 5.07 13.84 6.68
CA LEU A 7 4.55 12.63 6.07
C LEU A 7 3.15 12.29 6.58
N LEU A 8 2.94 12.34 7.90
CA LEU A 8 1.64 12.07 8.51
C LEU A 8 0.57 13.07 8.04
N THR A 9 0.91 14.36 7.93
CA THR A 9 0.01 15.38 7.37
C THR A 9 -0.39 15.05 5.93
N ALA A 10 0.58 14.65 5.09
CA ALA A 10 0.32 14.25 3.72
C ALA A 10 -0.47 12.93 3.61
N ILE A 11 -0.35 12.04 4.60
CA ILE A 11 -1.14 10.81 4.72
C ILE A 11 -2.58 11.15 5.10
N ASN A 12 -2.78 12.01 6.10
CA ASN A 12 -4.11 12.44 6.53
C ASN A 12 -4.88 13.10 5.41
N LYS A 13 -4.24 14.01 4.67
CA LYS A 13 -4.87 14.64 3.49
C LYS A 13 -5.28 13.62 2.42
N PHE A 14 -4.51 12.55 2.24
CA PHE A 14 -4.80 11.51 1.26
C PHE A 14 -5.99 10.63 1.69
N TYR A 15 -6.05 10.29 2.97
CA TYR A 15 -7.13 9.49 3.55
C TYR A 15 -8.34 10.32 3.97
N ASP A 16 -8.38 11.62 3.68
CA ASP A 16 -9.59 12.42 3.84
C ASP A 16 -10.66 12.03 2.81
N GLU A 17 -10.22 11.57 1.63
CA GLU A 17 -11.07 11.03 0.58
C GLU A 17 -11.69 9.67 0.96
N ASP A 18 -13.01 9.55 0.80
CA ASP A 18 -13.81 8.41 1.24
C ASP A 18 -13.38 7.07 0.60
N LYS A 19 -13.04 7.11 -0.69
CA LYS A 19 -12.52 5.94 -1.41
C LYS A 19 -11.22 5.45 -0.77
N ASN A 20 -10.29 6.35 -0.47
CA ASN A 20 -8.97 6.00 0.04
C ASN A 20 -9.05 5.45 1.47
N LYS A 21 -9.85 6.06 2.35
CA LYS A 21 -10.03 5.56 3.74
C LYS A 21 -10.75 4.21 3.76
N THR A 22 -11.74 4.01 2.89
CA THR A 22 -12.45 2.73 2.78
C THR A 22 -11.50 1.61 2.37
N ILE A 23 -10.62 1.86 1.40
CA ILE A 23 -9.61 0.88 0.98
C ILE A 23 -8.62 0.60 2.12
N LEU A 24 -8.15 1.64 2.81
CA LEU A 24 -7.25 1.51 3.97
C LEU A 24 -7.83 0.55 5.01
N LEU A 25 -9.07 0.83 5.45
CA LEU A 25 -9.77 0.02 6.46
C LEU A 25 -9.93 -1.42 5.98
N LYS A 26 -10.41 -1.63 4.74
CA LYS A 26 -10.60 -2.98 4.21
C LYS A 26 -9.31 -3.81 4.10
N ILE A 27 -8.16 -3.17 3.92
CA ILE A 27 -6.86 -3.87 3.88
C ILE A 27 -6.40 -4.22 5.29
N LEU A 28 -6.53 -3.28 6.24
CA LEU A 28 -6.12 -3.49 7.63
C LEU A 28 -7.01 -4.48 8.37
N ASP A 29 -8.33 -4.42 8.14
CA ASP A 29 -9.33 -5.34 8.69
C ASP A 29 -9.39 -6.67 7.93
N LYS A 30 -8.65 -6.79 6.81
CA LYS A 30 -8.58 -7.98 5.95
C LYS A 30 -9.92 -8.38 5.31
N SER A 31 -10.85 -7.43 5.14
CA SER A 31 -12.20 -7.67 4.61
C SER A 31 -12.30 -7.53 3.08
N SER A 32 -11.31 -6.94 2.41
CA SER A 32 -11.31 -6.77 0.93
C SER A 32 -10.89 -8.03 0.14
N GLY A 33 -10.43 -9.09 0.82
CA GLY A 33 -9.78 -10.22 0.15
C GLY A 33 -8.38 -9.90 -0.41
N ILE A 34 -7.89 -8.67 -0.25
CA ILE A 34 -6.50 -8.25 -0.46
C ILE A 34 -5.93 -7.83 0.90
N SER A 35 -4.97 -8.61 1.40
CA SER A 35 -4.24 -8.27 2.61
C SER A 35 -2.91 -7.57 2.32
N LEU A 36 -2.31 -6.96 3.34
CA LEU A 36 -0.93 -6.46 3.28
C LEU A 36 0.07 -7.52 2.76
N ARG A 37 -0.14 -8.79 3.10
CA ARG A 37 0.71 -9.89 2.61
C ARG A 37 0.52 -10.15 1.12
N ASN A 38 -0.72 -10.04 0.62
CA ASN A 38 -0.97 -10.18 -0.82
C ASN A 38 -0.30 -9.06 -1.61
N LEU A 39 -0.36 -7.83 -1.10
CA LEU A 39 0.31 -6.67 -1.70
C LEU A 39 1.83 -6.86 -1.73
N GLU A 40 2.42 -7.20 -0.58
CA GLU A 40 3.87 -7.40 -0.50
C GLU A 40 4.33 -8.54 -1.40
N TRP A 41 3.69 -9.71 -1.33
CA TRP A 41 4.03 -10.84 -2.20
C TRP A 41 3.93 -10.48 -3.69
N PHE A 42 2.87 -9.78 -4.08
CA PHE A 42 2.71 -9.33 -5.46
C PHE A 42 3.90 -8.45 -5.89
N ILE A 43 4.27 -7.47 -5.06
CA ILE A 43 5.32 -6.50 -5.39
C ILE A 43 6.72 -7.12 -5.39
N THR A 44 7.05 -7.91 -4.37
CA THR A 44 8.43 -8.38 -4.13
C THR A 44 8.74 -9.70 -4.82
N ASN A 45 7.72 -10.54 -5.07
CA ASN A 45 7.87 -11.86 -5.68
C ASN A 45 7.30 -11.89 -7.09
N TYR A 46 5.99 -11.72 -7.25
CA TYR A 46 5.34 -11.89 -8.55
C TYR A 46 5.83 -10.85 -9.56
N ALA A 47 5.76 -9.57 -9.23
CA ALA A 47 6.13 -8.48 -10.13
C ALA A 47 7.62 -8.47 -10.46
N LYS A 48 8.46 -8.91 -9.51
CA LYS A 48 9.90 -9.11 -9.74
C LYS A 48 10.13 -10.19 -10.78
N LYS A 49 9.47 -11.35 -10.64
CA LYS A 49 9.65 -12.51 -11.51
C LYS A 49 9.08 -12.28 -12.92
N ASN A 50 7.94 -11.61 -13.01
CA ASN A 50 7.22 -11.41 -14.28
C ASN A 50 7.49 -10.03 -14.92
N HIS A 51 8.41 -9.25 -14.37
CA HIS A 51 8.72 -7.89 -14.85
C HIS A 51 7.47 -7.01 -15.01
N THR A 52 6.51 -7.12 -14.09
CA THR A 52 5.21 -6.47 -14.20
C THR A 52 5.36 -4.95 -14.30
N ALA A 53 4.85 -4.41 -15.40
CA ALA A 53 4.78 -2.99 -15.65
C ALA A 53 3.45 -2.64 -16.33
N TYR A 54 2.94 -1.45 -16.04
CA TYR A 54 1.73 -0.91 -16.67
C TYR A 54 1.81 0.61 -16.71
N GLN A 55 0.95 1.25 -17.50
CA GLN A 55 0.81 2.70 -17.49
C GLN A 55 -0.11 3.13 -16.33
N THR A 56 0.34 4.11 -15.54
CA THR A 56 -0.53 4.75 -14.53
C THR A 56 -1.47 5.75 -15.20
N GLY A 57 -2.44 6.27 -14.43
CA GLY A 57 -3.38 7.29 -14.92
C GLY A 57 -2.72 8.55 -15.50
N ASP A 58 -1.47 8.84 -15.09
CA ASP A 58 -0.66 9.94 -15.61
C ASP A 58 0.12 9.60 -16.90
N GLY A 59 -0.12 8.43 -17.51
CA GLY A 59 0.54 7.96 -18.73
C GLY A 59 1.99 7.49 -18.56
N LYS A 60 2.52 7.50 -17.33
CA LYS A 60 3.89 7.08 -17.04
C LYS A 60 3.98 5.56 -16.94
N LEU A 61 5.06 5.00 -17.49
CA LEU A 61 5.36 3.58 -17.31
C LEU A 61 5.78 3.33 -15.85
N PHE A 62 5.05 2.44 -15.19
CA PHE A 62 5.29 2.05 -13.81
C PHE A 62 5.70 0.59 -13.75
N THR A 63 7.01 0.37 -13.53
CA THR A 63 7.55 -0.96 -13.26
C THR A 63 7.48 -1.25 -11.77
N VAL A 64 6.53 -2.10 -11.37
CA VAL A 64 6.09 -2.28 -9.97
C VAL A 64 7.26 -2.54 -9.01
N HIS A 65 8.08 -3.56 -9.29
CA HIS A 65 9.19 -3.94 -8.41
C HIS A 65 10.30 -2.88 -8.35
N CYS A 66 10.57 -2.19 -9.47
CA CYS A 66 11.57 -1.12 -9.52
C CYS A 66 11.11 0.09 -8.69
N ALA A 67 9.86 0.52 -8.90
CA ALA A 67 9.28 1.64 -8.17
C ALA A 67 9.21 1.38 -6.65
N TYR A 68 8.94 0.13 -6.25
CA TYR A 68 8.97 -0.28 -4.85
C TYR A 68 10.37 -0.12 -4.24
N LYS A 69 11.42 -0.61 -4.91
CA LYS A 69 12.82 -0.44 -4.45
C LYS A 69 13.21 1.03 -4.33
N SER A 70 12.85 1.85 -5.31
CA SER A 70 13.11 3.30 -5.26
C SER A 70 12.39 3.97 -4.09
N SER A 71 11.16 3.55 -3.79
CA SER A 71 10.38 4.08 -2.66
C SER A 71 10.99 3.69 -1.31
N LEU A 72 11.44 2.44 -1.15
CA LEU A 72 12.16 1.99 0.06
C LEU A 72 13.46 2.78 0.29
N ASN A 73 14.18 3.10 -0.78
CA ASN A 73 15.41 3.89 -0.69
C ASN A 73 15.12 5.35 -0.32
N GLY A 74 14.07 5.96 -0.89
CA GLY A 74 13.72 7.37 -0.64
C GLY A 74 13.11 7.63 0.74
N TYR A 75 12.23 6.74 1.22
CA TYR A 75 11.56 6.90 2.52
C TYR A 75 12.30 6.25 3.69
N SER A 76 13.32 5.44 3.43
CA SER A 76 13.88 4.43 4.35
C SER A 76 12.90 3.29 4.65
N LYS A 77 13.43 2.13 5.02
CA LYS A 77 12.61 0.97 5.42
C LYS A 77 11.65 1.31 6.56
N GLN A 78 12.05 2.18 7.50
CA GLN A 78 11.25 2.54 8.67
C GLN A 78 9.94 3.26 8.32
N LEU A 79 9.86 3.95 7.19
CA LEU A 79 8.67 4.74 6.81
C LEU A 79 7.89 4.14 5.64
N PHE A 80 8.26 2.95 5.16
CA PHE A 80 7.65 2.37 3.96
C PHE A 80 7.51 0.85 3.97
N ASP A 81 8.32 0.12 4.72
CA ASP A 81 8.13 -1.33 4.83
C ASP A 81 6.95 -1.63 5.79
N PRO A 82 5.81 -2.17 5.28
CA PRO A 82 4.61 -2.40 6.08
C PRO A 82 4.77 -3.48 7.16
N PHE A 83 5.85 -4.27 7.09
CA PHE A 83 6.18 -5.30 8.07
C PHE A 83 7.36 -4.90 8.96
N CYS A 84 7.95 -3.72 8.75
CA CYS A 84 8.95 -3.17 9.65
C CYS A 84 8.32 -2.99 11.04
N ARG A 85 8.92 -3.59 12.06
CA ARG A 85 8.38 -3.73 13.43
C ARG A 85 8.48 -2.44 14.26
N SER A 86 8.29 -1.29 13.63
CA SER A 86 8.19 -0.02 14.33
C SER A 86 6.97 -0.02 15.26
N GLN A 87 7.04 0.78 16.33
CA GLN A 87 5.97 0.88 17.31
C GLN A 87 4.66 1.32 16.64
N LYS A 88 3.59 0.57 16.91
CA LYS A 88 2.23 0.97 16.50
C LYS A 88 1.76 2.13 17.35
N PHE A 89 0.97 3.01 16.76
CA PHE A 89 0.31 4.10 17.45
C PHE A 89 -1.18 4.11 17.10
N ALA A 90 -1.97 4.76 17.95
CA ALA A 90 -3.38 5.00 17.71
C ALA A 90 -3.52 6.04 16.60
N TYR A 91 -4.19 5.67 15.51
CA TYR A 91 -4.43 6.51 14.36
C TYR A 91 -5.94 6.69 14.16
N THR A 92 -6.42 7.92 14.30
CA THR A 92 -7.80 8.28 13.99
C THR A 92 -7.93 8.53 12.49
N VAL A 93 -8.84 7.80 11.83
CA VAL A 93 -9.07 7.94 10.39
C VAL A 93 -9.72 9.30 10.10
N PRO A 94 -9.15 10.14 9.22
CA PRO A 94 -9.64 11.48 8.93
C PRO A 94 -11.13 11.53 8.60
N GLY A 95 -11.86 12.45 9.23
CA GLY A 95 -13.30 12.62 9.04
C GLY A 95 -14.16 11.51 9.66
N THR A 96 -13.61 10.68 10.54
CA THR A 96 -14.35 9.63 11.27
C THR A 96 -13.94 9.58 12.74
N SER A 97 -14.75 8.95 13.58
CA SER A 97 -14.39 8.60 14.96
C SER A 97 -13.69 7.23 15.08
N HIS A 98 -13.33 6.62 13.95
CA HIS A 98 -12.77 5.28 13.94
C HIS A 98 -11.27 5.33 14.17
N GLU A 99 -10.81 4.62 15.21
CA GLU A 99 -9.41 4.55 15.60
C GLU A 99 -8.83 3.16 15.31
N ILE A 100 -7.63 3.13 14.74
CA ILE A 100 -6.91 1.90 14.40
C ILE A 100 -5.48 1.94 14.95
N HIS A 101 -4.98 0.78 15.35
CA HIS A 101 -3.59 0.62 15.79
C HIS A 101 -2.71 0.18 14.62
N THR A 102 -1.96 1.12 14.05
CA THR A 102 -1.14 0.90 12.86
C THR A 102 0.23 1.60 12.96
N THR A 103 1.05 1.50 11.92
CA THR A 103 2.34 2.18 11.83
C THR A 103 2.34 3.18 10.68
N LEU A 104 3.22 4.19 10.78
CA LEU A 104 3.36 5.20 9.72
C LEU A 104 3.78 4.55 8.40
N ALA A 105 4.60 3.50 8.46
CA ALA A 105 5.00 2.72 7.30
C ALA A 105 3.84 1.99 6.63
N GLN A 106 2.94 1.37 7.41
CA GLN A 106 1.75 0.70 6.86
C GLN A 106 0.83 1.70 6.16
N LEU A 107 0.56 2.84 6.82
CA LEU A 107 -0.25 3.91 6.24
C LEU A 107 0.34 4.42 4.92
N ASN A 108 1.66 4.67 4.90
CA ASN A 108 2.35 5.18 3.72
C ASN A 108 2.43 4.14 2.58
N PHE A 109 2.69 2.88 2.93
CA PHE A 109 2.73 1.77 1.97
C PHE A 109 1.39 1.56 1.28
N ILE A 110 0.29 1.51 2.05
CA ILE A 110 -1.05 1.34 1.49
C ILE A 110 -1.42 2.53 0.60
N LYS A 111 -1.09 3.76 1.02
CA LYS A 111 -1.28 4.97 0.22
C LYS A 111 -0.55 4.87 -1.12
N TRP A 112 0.70 4.39 -1.10
CA TRP A 112 1.47 4.18 -2.33
C TRP A 112 0.85 3.10 -3.22
N CYS A 113 0.34 2.01 -2.66
CA CYS A 113 -0.37 0.97 -3.41
C CYS A 113 -1.63 1.51 -4.10
N ILE A 114 -2.41 2.36 -3.41
CA ILE A 114 -3.58 3.02 -3.99
C ILE A 114 -3.16 3.97 -5.12
N LYS A 115 -2.22 4.88 -4.85
CA LYS A 115 -1.81 5.92 -5.80
C LYS A 115 -1.26 5.35 -7.11
N ASN A 116 -0.60 4.19 -7.06
CA ASN A 116 -0.02 3.57 -8.24
C ASN A 116 -0.92 2.47 -8.84
N ASN A 117 -2.21 2.38 -8.47
CA ASN A 117 -3.16 1.40 -9.02
C ASN A 117 -2.75 -0.07 -8.82
N ILE A 118 -1.92 -0.37 -7.82
CA ILE A 118 -1.48 -1.74 -7.52
C ILE A 118 -2.67 -2.60 -7.09
N ILE A 119 -3.57 -2.02 -6.29
CA ILE A 119 -4.75 -2.71 -5.79
C ILE A 119 -5.69 -3.03 -6.94
N ASP A 120 -5.90 -2.08 -7.85
CA ASP A 120 -6.75 -2.27 -9.04
C ASP A 120 -6.17 -3.34 -9.98
N TYR A 121 -4.84 -3.34 -10.17
CA TYR A 121 -4.15 -4.36 -10.95
C TYR A 121 -4.38 -5.76 -10.35
N ILE A 122 -4.20 -5.90 -9.03
CA ILE A 122 -4.39 -7.18 -8.34
C ILE A 122 -5.84 -7.65 -8.43
N ASN A 123 -6.81 -6.75 -8.28
CA ASN A 123 -8.23 -7.07 -8.43
C ASN A 123 -8.57 -7.55 -9.85
N SER A 124 -8.01 -6.90 -10.86
CA SER A 124 -8.27 -7.24 -12.27
C SER A 124 -7.62 -8.55 -12.71
N HIS A 125 -6.56 -8.99 -12.02
CA HIS A 125 -5.82 -10.22 -12.32
C HIS A 125 -5.90 -11.24 -11.18
N ARG A 126 -6.94 -11.14 -10.34
CA ARG A 126 -7.04 -11.87 -9.07
C ARG A 126 -6.97 -13.37 -9.29
N ASP A 127 -7.65 -13.87 -10.32
CA ASP A 127 -7.69 -15.30 -10.64
C ASP A 127 -6.31 -15.79 -11.06
N THR A 128 -5.59 -15.06 -11.93
CA THR A 128 -4.23 -15.44 -12.32
C THR A 128 -3.25 -15.38 -11.15
N LEU A 129 -3.40 -14.42 -10.24
CA LEU A 129 -2.48 -14.20 -9.13
C LEU A 129 -2.70 -15.17 -7.97
N PHE A 130 -3.96 -15.54 -7.68
CA PHE A 130 -4.32 -16.32 -6.50
C PHE A 130 -5.07 -17.61 -6.79
N SER A 131 -5.29 -17.98 -8.05
CA SER A 131 -5.73 -19.33 -8.38
C SER A 131 -4.68 -20.29 -7.85
N LYS A 132 -5.09 -21.12 -6.88
CA LYS A 132 -4.33 -22.28 -6.48
C LYS A 132 -4.07 -23.08 -7.75
N GLN A 133 -2.81 -23.27 -8.12
CA GLN A 133 -2.50 -24.43 -8.95
C GLN A 133 -2.94 -25.62 -8.09
N VAL A 134 -4.00 -26.29 -8.54
CA VAL A 134 -4.32 -27.63 -8.10
C VAL A 134 -3.16 -28.46 -8.67
N THR A 135 -2.15 -28.70 -7.84
CA THR A 135 -1.09 -29.66 -8.13
C THR A 135 -1.33 -30.86 -7.23
#